data_AF-A0A0S8EEX2-F1
#
_entry.id   AF-A0A0S8EEX2-F1
#
_cell.length_a   1.000
_cell.length_b   1.000
_cell.length_c   1.000
_cell.angle_alpha   90.00
_cell.angle_beta   90.00
_cell.angle_gamma   90.00
#
_symmetry.space_group_name_H-M   'P 1'
#
loop_
_entity.id
_entity.type
_entity.pdbx_description
1 polymer ?
#
loop_
_entity_poly.entity_id
_entity_poly.type
_entity_poly.pdbx_seq_one_letter_code
_entity_poly.pdbx_strand_id
1 'polypeptide(L)'
;MADESLDILYLIDRLEELVARGLQVPMGSGVVVHRQRLLDLIDRMRVAMPASIREAREVLQKQEEVLAEAQEEAGRIIARAQAELEERLKDEAVVKAAEERAQQIVREGEDRAQALVQEAEMQARERLDEAQKSAEQQMEEADLYTLQTMRRLETQLNNFLNAVRKGIETMEGRGH
;
A
#
# COMPACT_ATOMS: atom_id res chain seq x y z
N MET A 1 -65.23 18.92 -4.99
CA MET A 1 -66.24 18.13 -5.71
C MET A 1 -65.93 18.30 -7.18
N ALA A 2 -64.97 17.51 -7.67
CA ALA A 2 -64.62 17.49 -9.08
C ALA A 2 -65.73 16.73 -9.81
N ASP A 3 -66.10 17.27 -10.96
CA ASP A 3 -67.21 16.84 -11.80
C ASP A 3 -67.05 15.37 -12.26
N GLU A 4 -67.67 14.43 -11.54
CA GLU A 4 -67.74 13.00 -11.91
C GLU A 4 -68.55 12.75 -13.20
N SER A 5 -69.13 13.79 -13.83
CA SER A 5 -69.93 13.65 -15.06
C SER A 5 -69.16 13.87 -16.37
N LEU A 6 -67.84 14.07 -16.29
CA LEU A 6 -66.91 14.31 -17.42
C LEU A 6 -65.85 13.20 -17.58
N ASP A 7 -66.10 11.97 -17.13
CA ASP A 7 -65.17 10.88 -17.48
C ASP A 7 -65.27 10.55 -18.98
N ILE A 8 -64.14 10.59 -19.68
CA ILE A 8 -64.06 10.26 -21.10
C ILE A 8 -64.58 8.85 -21.38
N LEU A 9 -64.40 7.90 -20.46
CA LEU A 9 -64.90 6.53 -20.60
C LEU A 9 -66.43 6.50 -20.63
N TYR A 10 -67.07 7.25 -19.73
CA TYR A 10 -68.53 7.39 -19.72
C TYR A 10 -69.07 8.08 -20.99
N LEU A 11 -68.34 9.07 -21.54
CA LEU A 11 -68.72 9.72 -22.79
C LEU A 11 -68.52 8.82 -24.02
N ILE A 12 -67.53 7.91 -23.99
CA ILE A 12 -67.36 6.84 -24.99
C ILE A 12 -68.53 5.86 -24.91
N ASP A 13 -68.87 5.37 -23.72
CA ASP A 13 -70.02 4.47 -23.53
C ASP A 13 -71.32 5.11 -24.03
N ARG A 14 -71.50 6.42 -23.79
CA ARG A 14 -72.66 7.17 -24.29
C ARG A 14 -72.66 7.34 -25.81
N LEU A 15 -71.49 7.45 -26.42
CA LEU A 15 -71.33 7.51 -27.88
C LEU A 15 -71.68 6.15 -28.50
N GLU A 16 -71.17 5.07 -27.92
CA GLU A 16 -71.50 3.70 -28.33
C GLU A 16 -73.00 3.44 -28.24
N GLU A 17 -73.64 3.87 -27.15
CA GLU A 17 -75.09 3.71 -26.95
C GLU A 17 -75.92 4.56 -27.93
N LEU A 18 -75.43 5.75 -28.29
CA LEU A 18 -76.07 6.65 -29.27
C LEU A 18 -75.95 6.10 -30.70
N VAL A 19 -74.84 5.44 -31.02
CA VAL A 19 -74.66 4.72 -32.29
C VAL A 19 -75.50 3.43 -32.30
N ALA A 20 -75.57 2.69 -31.19
CA ALA A 20 -76.35 1.45 -31.10
C ALA A 20 -77.87 1.69 -31.22
N ARG A 21 -78.37 2.83 -30.72
CA ARG A 21 -79.80 3.20 -30.76
C ARG A 21 -80.19 4.08 -31.95
N GLY A 22 -79.23 4.46 -32.80
CA GLY A 22 -79.51 5.26 -33.98
C GLY A 22 -80.36 4.49 -34.99
N LEU A 23 -81.11 5.23 -35.82
CA LEU A 23 -82.00 4.61 -36.80
C LEU A 23 -81.16 3.94 -37.90
N GLN A 24 -81.22 2.61 -37.99
CA GLN A 24 -80.51 1.87 -39.03
C GLN A 24 -81.14 2.13 -40.41
N VAL A 25 -80.31 2.33 -41.42
CA VAL A 25 -80.77 2.55 -42.79
C VAL A 25 -81.12 1.19 -43.44
N PRO A 26 -82.34 1.00 -43.98
CA PRO A 26 -82.68 -0.24 -44.67
C PRO A 26 -81.79 -0.43 -45.91
N MET A 27 -81.25 -1.63 -46.08
CA MET A 27 -80.34 -2.02 -47.18
C MET A 27 -78.93 -1.39 -47.16
N GLY A 28 -78.48 -0.82 -46.02
CA GLY A 28 -77.10 -0.34 -45.84
C GLY A 28 -76.56 -0.61 -44.44
N SER A 29 -75.24 -0.56 -44.27
CA SER A 29 -74.57 -0.70 -42.96
C SER A 29 -74.50 0.61 -42.16
N GLY A 30 -75.36 1.58 -42.50
CA GLY A 30 -75.33 2.93 -41.95
C GLY A 30 -76.30 3.12 -40.78
N VAL A 31 -75.91 3.97 -39.83
CA VAL A 31 -76.74 4.41 -38.72
C VAL A 31 -76.98 5.91 -38.87
N VAL A 32 -78.25 6.34 -38.84
CA VAL A 32 -78.62 7.75 -38.84
C VAL A 32 -78.61 8.26 -37.40
N VAL A 33 -77.75 9.24 -37.17
CA VAL A 33 -77.56 9.89 -35.87
C VAL A 33 -77.90 11.37 -35.99
N HIS A 34 -78.54 11.92 -34.95
CA HIS A 34 -78.82 13.35 -34.90
C HIS A 34 -77.51 14.15 -34.76
N ARG A 35 -77.10 14.83 -35.84
CA ARG A 35 -75.85 15.57 -35.94
C ARG A 35 -75.55 16.45 -34.73
N GLN A 36 -76.54 17.19 -34.22
CA GLN A 36 -76.34 18.08 -33.07
C GLN A 36 -75.93 17.32 -31.80
N ARG A 37 -76.57 16.17 -31.53
CA ARG A 37 -76.29 15.39 -30.31
C ARG A 37 -74.90 14.74 -30.37
N LEU A 38 -74.47 14.34 -31.58
CA LEU A 38 -73.13 13.82 -31.81
C LEU A 38 -72.06 14.90 -31.60
N LEU A 39 -72.28 16.10 -32.16
CA LEU A 39 -71.35 17.23 -31.98
C LEU A 39 -71.27 17.66 -30.51
N ASP A 40 -72.40 17.76 -29.81
CA ASP A 40 -72.42 18.10 -28.38
C ASP A 40 -71.65 17.07 -27.53
N LEU A 41 -71.71 15.79 -27.90
CA LEU A 41 -70.97 14.72 -27.23
C LEU A 41 -69.46 14.79 -27.53
N ILE A 42 -69.08 15.05 -28.79
CA ILE A 42 -67.69 15.28 -29.19
C ILE A 42 -67.10 16.49 -28.46
N ASP A 43 -67.86 17.58 -28.34
CA ASP A 43 -67.41 18.78 -27.60
C ASP A 43 -67.21 18.48 -26.12
N ARG A 44 -68.10 17.70 -25.49
CA ARG A 44 -67.93 17.23 -24.11
C ARG A 44 -66.71 16.33 -23.94
N MET A 45 -66.48 15.40 -24.87
CA MET A 45 -65.28 14.55 -24.88
C MET A 45 -64.01 15.38 -25.03
N ARG A 46 -64.07 16.43 -25.85
CA ARG A 46 -62.96 17.37 -26.08
C ARG A 46 -62.66 18.23 -24.85
N VAL A 47 -63.65 18.50 -23.99
CA VAL A 47 -63.48 19.24 -22.73
C VAL A 47 -63.07 18.32 -21.58
N ALA A 48 -63.46 17.04 -21.60
CA ALA A 48 -63.12 16.02 -20.61
C ALA A 48 -61.68 15.48 -20.74
N MET A 49 -61.24 15.16 -21.97
CA MET A 49 -59.90 14.64 -22.27
C MET A 49 -58.66 15.49 -21.86
N PRO A 50 -58.69 16.84 -21.85
CA PRO A 50 -57.46 17.62 -21.83
C PRO A 50 -56.69 17.57 -20.50
N ALA A 51 -57.36 17.54 -19.34
CA ALA A 51 -56.68 17.73 -18.06
C ALA A 51 -55.92 16.47 -17.62
N SER A 52 -56.60 15.33 -17.55
CA SER A 52 -56.03 14.07 -17.05
C SER A 52 -54.92 13.51 -17.94
N ILE A 53 -55.02 13.65 -19.26
CA ILE A 53 -53.96 13.20 -20.19
C ILE A 53 -52.73 14.12 -20.11
N ARG A 54 -52.91 15.42 -19.90
CA ARG A 54 -51.78 16.34 -19.67
C ARG A 54 -51.06 16.02 -18.38
N GLU A 55 -51.81 15.82 -17.29
CA GLU A 55 -51.25 15.42 -16.00
C GLU A 55 -50.52 14.08 -16.08
N ALA A 56 -51.11 13.06 -16.74
CA ALA A 56 -50.45 11.78 -16.93
C ALA A 56 -49.14 11.90 -17.72
N ARG A 57 -49.11 12.73 -18.77
CA ARG A 57 -47.89 13.01 -19.54
C ARG A 57 -46.83 13.74 -18.72
N GLU A 58 -47.23 14.73 -17.92
CA GLU A 58 -46.31 15.44 -17.03
C GLU A 58 -45.72 14.52 -15.96
N VAL A 59 -46.51 13.61 -15.40
CA VAL A 59 -46.03 12.62 -14.44
C VAL A 59 -45.03 11.65 -15.08
N LEU A 60 -45.33 11.15 -16.28
CA LEU A 60 -44.41 10.28 -17.02
C LEU A 60 -43.09 11.00 -17.35
N GLN A 61 -43.16 12.25 -17.81
CA GLN A 61 -41.96 13.04 -18.09
C GLN A 61 -41.11 13.26 -16.83
N LYS A 62 -41.74 13.63 -15.70
CA LYS A 62 -41.03 13.76 -14.41
C LYS A 62 -40.42 12.44 -13.95
N GLN A 63 -41.09 11.31 -14.18
CA GLN A 63 -40.54 10.00 -13.86
C GLN A 63 -39.29 9.71 -14.69
N GLU A 64 -39.31 9.99 -15.99
CA GLU A 64 -38.14 9.84 -16.87
C GLU A 64 -36.98 10.74 -16.43
N GLU A 65 -37.27 12.00 -16.08
CA GLU A 65 -36.29 12.95 -15.55
C GLU A 65 -35.65 12.42 -14.25
N VAL A 66 -36.46 12.00 -13.28
CA VAL A 66 -35.98 11.44 -12.01
C VAL A 66 -35.17 10.16 -12.21
N LEU A 67 -35.58 9.29 -13.13
CA LEU A 67 -34.83 8.08 -13.46
C LEU A 67 -33.48 8.40 -14.09
N ALA A 68 -33.43 9.38 -15.00
CA ALA A 68 -32.19 9.82 -15.63
C ALA A 68 -31.23 10.44 -14.59
N GLU A 69 -31.73 11.31 -13.71
CA GLU A 69 -30.96 11.89 -12.62
C GLU A 69 -30.42 10.82 -11.66
N ALA A 70 -31.26 9.87 -11.26
CA ALA A 70 -30.86 8.77 -10.38
C ALA A 70 -29.79 7.86 -11.02
N GLN A 71 -29.91 7.59 -12.32
CA GLN A 71 -28.90 6.82 -13.06
C GLN A 71 -27.57 7.58 -13.17
N GLU A 72 -27.62 8.89 -13.43
CA GLU A 72 -26.42 9.72 -13.47
C GLU A 72 -25.75 9.78 -12.10
N GLU A 73 -26.51 9.99 -11.02
CA GLU A 73 -25.99 10.02 -9.67
C GLU A 73 -25.40 8.67 -9.24
N ALA A 74 -26.07 7.56 -9.55
CA ALA A 74 -25.53 6.22 -9.34
C ALA A 74 -24.20 6.03 -10.08
N GLY A 75 -24.12 6.48 -11.35
CA GLY A 75 -22.89 6.46 -12.13
C GLY A 75 -21.77 7.27 -11.48
N ARG A 76 -22.07 8.48 -10.99
CA ARG A 76 -21.11 9.33 -10.28
C ARG A 76 -20.62 8.70 -8.96
N ILE A 77 -21.51 8.08 -8.20
CA ILE A 77 -21.17 7.39 -6.95
C ILE A 77 -20.21 6.22 -7.23
N ILE A 78 -20.53 5.38 -8.23
CA ILE A 78 -19.69 4.25 -8.61
C ILE A 78 -18.31 4.73 -9.08
N ALA A 79 -18.26 5.75 -9.95
CA ALA A 79 -17.00 6.30 -10.45
C ALA A 79 -16.13 6.85 -9.31
N ARG A 80 -16.74 7.56 -8.34
CA ARG A 80 -16.04 8.07 -7.17
C ARG A 80 -15.51 6.93 -6.28
N ALA A 81 -16.33 5.91 -6.02
CA ALA A 81 -15.93 4.75 -5.23
C ALA A 81 -14.77 3.98 -5.88
N GLN A 82 -14.79 3.83 -7.21
CA GLN A 82 -13.70 3.21 -7.96
C GLN A 82 -12.41 4.03 -7.86
N ALA A 83 -12.49 5.35 -8.04
CA ALA A 83 -11.33 6.23 -7.90
C ALA A 83 -10.72 6.18 -6.49
N GLU A 84 -11.54 6.20 -5.44
CA GLU A 84 -11.08 6.09 -4.06
C GLU A 84 -10.45 4.72 -3.77
N LEU A 85 -11.01 3.63 -4.30
CA LEU A 85 -10.43 2.30 -4.18
C LEU A 85 -9.06 2.23 -4.86
N GLU A 86 -8.93 2.76 -6.08
CA GLU A 86 -7.65 2.80 -6.79
C GLU A 86 -6.59 3.61 -6.03
N GLU A 87 -6.97 4.74 -5.43
CA GLU A 87 -6.08 5.54 -4.59
C GLU A 87 -5.62 4.77 -3.35
N ARG A 88 -6.54 4.16 -2.61
CA ARG A 88 -6.21 3.34 -1.43
C ARG A 88 -5.32 2.15 -1.77
N LEU A 89 -5.55 1.48 -2.90
CA LEU A 89 -4.70 0.38 -3.36
C LEU A 89 -3.29 0.84 -3.72
N LYS A 90 -3.15 2.05 -4.31
CA LYS A 90 -1.83 2.65 -4.55
C LYS A 90 -1.12 2.94 -3.24
N ASP A 91 -1.81 3.52 -2.26
CA ASP A 91 -1.24 3.80 -0.95
C ASP A 91 -0.80 2.51 -0.23
N GLU A 92 -1.65 1.48 -0.23
CA GLU A 92 -1.31 0.18 0.35
C GLU A 92 -0.10 -0.46 -0.34
N ALA A 93 -0.03 -0.40 -1.68
CA ALA A 93 1.12 -0.90 -2.43
C ALA A 93 2.41 -0.14 -2.08
N VAL A 94 2.34 1.18 -1.90
CA VAL A 94 3.47 2.00 -1.47
C VAL A 94 3.91 1.64 -0.06
N VAL A 95 2.97 1.49 0.89
CA VAL A 95 3.26 1.10 2.27
C VAL A 95 3.93 -0.27 2.30
N LYS A 96 3.36 -1.27 1.61
CA LYS A 96 3.92 -2.61 1.55
C LYS A 96 5.32 -2.63 0.94
N ALA A 97 5.55 -1.90 -0.15
CA ALA A 97 6.87 -1.78 -0.76
C ALA A 97 7.88 -1.10 0.18
N ALA A 98 7.44 -0.09 0.95
CA ALA A 98 8.28 0.57 1.94
C ALA A 98 8.64 -0.38 3.10
N GLU A 99 7.68 -1.18 3.59
CA GLU A 99 7.91 -2.20 4.62
C GLU A 99 8.89 -3.28 4.15
N GLU A 100 8.71 -3.81 2.95
CA GLU A 100 9.62 -4.80 2.36
C GLU A 100 11.04 -4.24 2.23
N ARG A 101 11.17 -2.99 1.76
CA ARG A 101 12.46 -2.31 1.65
C ARG A 101 13.09 -2.04 3.02
N ALA A 102 12.30 -1.65 4.01
CA ALA A 102 12.79 -1.46 5.38
C ALA A 102 13.31 -2.78 5.97
N GLN A 103 12.57 -3.88 5.81
CA GLN A 103 13.01 -5.20 6.24
C GLN A 103 14.30 -5.64 5.54
N GLN A 104 14.43 -5.37 4.24
CA GLN A 104 15.66 -5.65 3.51
C GLN A 104 16.85 -4.86 4.08
N ILE A 105 16.68 -3.56 4.33
CA ILE A 105 17.73 -2.71 4.90
C ILE A 105 18.17 -3.21 6.27
N VAL A 106 17.21 -3.61 7.12
CA VAL A 106 17.49 -4.16 8.44
C VAL A 106 18.32 -5.46 8.31
N ARG A 107 17.90 -6.40 7.47
CA ARG A 107 18.63 -7.64 7.24
C ARG A 107 20.04 -7.40 6.71
N GLU A 108 20.18 -6.53 5.71
CA GLU A 108 21.51 -6.16 5.19
C GLU A 108 22.38 -5.49 6.25
N GLY A 109 21.79 -4.69 7.15
CA GLY A 109 22.47 -4.09 8.27
C GLY A 109 22.95 -5.12 9.29
N GLU A 110 22.10 -6.08 9.64
CA GLU A 110 22.41 -7.19 10.55
C GLU A 110 23.53 -8.07 9.98
N ASP A 111 23.42 -8.47 8.71
CA ASP A 111 24.42 -9.30 8.02
C ASP A 111 25.79 -8.59 7.98
N ARG A 112 25.81 -7.30 7.65
CA ARG A 112 27.04 -6.50 7.64
C ARG A 112 27.64 -6.33 9.03
N ALA A 113 26.80 -6.09 10.04
CA ALA A 113 27.26 -5.97 11.42
C ALA A 113 27.88 -7.28 11.90
N GLN A 114 27.24 -8.42 11.60
CA GLN A 114 27.76 -9.74 11.95
C GLN A 114 29.09 -10.04 11.24
N ALA A 115 29.18 -9.73 9.94
CA ALA A 115 30.42 -9.90 9.19
C ALA A 115 31.57 -9.05 9.76
N LEU A 116 31.29 -7.79 10.11
CA LEU A 116 32.28 -6.89 10.70
C LEU A 116 32.77 -7.40 12.06
N VAL A 117 31.88 -7.91 12.90
CA VAL A 117 32.24 -8.50 14.20
C VAL A 117 33.13 -9.72 14.00
N GLN A 118 32.77 -10.61 13.08
CA GLN A 118 33.58 -11.81 12.78
C GLN A 118 34.97 -11.44 12.25
N GLU A 119 35.05 -10.46 11.35
CA GLU A 119 36.32 -9.97 10.84
C GLU A 119 37.17 -9.34 11.95
N ALA A 120 36.57 -8.50 12.80
CA ALA A 120 37.26 -7.87 13.92
C ALA A 120 37.77 -8.91 14.92
N GLU A 121 36.98 -9.95 15.22
CA GLU A 121 37.40 -11.06 16.09
C GLU A 121 38.56 -11.86 15.48
N MET A 122 38.52 -12.13 14.17
CA MET A 122 39.60 -12.82 13.47
C MET A 122 40.90 -12.00 13.53
N GLN A 123 40.84 -10.72 13.18
CA GLN A 123 42.00 -9.83 13.24
C GLN A 123 42.54 -9.67 14.67
N ALA A 124 41.65 -9.62 15.68
CA ALA A 124 42.06 -9.55 17.08
C ALA A 124 42.82 -10.82 17.49
N ARG A 125 42.35 -12.00 17.09
CA ARG A 125 43.02 -13.27 17.35
C ARG A 125 44.38 -13.33 16.66
N GLU A 126 44.46 -12.96 15.39
CA GLU A 126 45.72 -12.93 14.64
C GLU A 126 46.76 -12.02 15.30
N ARG A 127 46.36 -10.81 15.71
CA ARG A 127 47.25 -9.88 16.43
C ARG A 127 47.69 -10.41 17.78
N LEU A 128 46.81 -11.10 18.51
CA LEU A 128 47.17 -11.72 19.79
C LEU A 128 48.18 -12.85 19.60
N ASP A 129 47.97 -13.71 18.61
CA ASP A 129 48.89 -14.80 18.28
C ASP A 129 50.26 -14.27 17.82
N GLU A 130 50.28 -13.21 17.01
CA GLU A 130 51.52 -12.55 16.59
C GLU A 130 52.25 -11.89 17.76
N ALA A 131 51.52 -11.15 18.60
CA ALA A 131 52.08 -10.52 19.79
C ALA A 131 52.66 -11.56 20.76
N GLN A 132 51.98 -12.69 20.94
CA GLN A 132 52.46 -13.78 21.79
C GLN A 132 53.74 -14.41 21.24
N LYS A 133 53.79 -14.72 19.94
CA LYS A 133 55.00 -15.26 19.29
C LYS A 133 56.18 -14.30 19.39
N SER A 134 55.93 -13.00 19.17
CA SER A 134 56.96 -11.96 19.28
C SER A 134 57.48 -11.83 20.72
N ALA A 135 56.58 -11.89 21.71
CA ALA A 135 56.96 -11.88 23.12
C ALA A 135 57.81 -13.11 23.49
N GLU A 136 57.42 -14.31 23.04
CA GLU A 136 58.18 -15.54 23.26
C GLU A 136 59.59 -15.44 22.65
N GLN A 137 59.70 -14.94 21.41
CA GLN A 137 60.99 -14.70 20.75
C GLN A 137 61.85 -13.68 21.51
N GLN A 138 61.28 -12.57 21.94
CA GLN A 138 62.01 -11.56 22.72
C GLN A 138 62.51 -12.11 24.07
N MET A 139 61.72 -12.94 24.74
CA MET A 139 62.13 -13.59 25.98
C MET A 139 63.31 -14.54 25.75
N GLU A 140 63.24 -15.37 24.70
CA GLU A 140 64.34 -16.27 24.34
C GLU A 140 65.63 -15.51 24.00
N GLU A 141 65.53 -14.44 23.20
CA GLU A 141 66.67 -13.59 22.87
C GLU A 141 67.28 -12.90 24.11
N ALA A 142 66.43 -12.39 25.02
CA ALA A 142 66.87 -11.76 26.25
C ALA A 142 67.59 -12.74 27.19
N ASP A 143 67.11 -13.99 27.27
CA ASP A 143 67.74 -15.05 28.05
C ASP A 143 69.11 -15.41 27.48
N LEU A 144 69.22 -15.57 26.15
CA LEU A 144 70.49 -15.81 25.47
C LEU A 144 71.48 -14.67 25.71
N TYR A 145 71.02 -13.41 25.62
CA TYR A 145 71.85 -12.24 25.88
C TYR A 145 72.34 -12.18 27.34
N THR A 146 71.45 -12.49 28.30
CA THR A 146 71.80 -12.58 29.73
C THR A 146 72.89 -13.63 29.95
N LEU A 147 72.74 -14.82 29.38
CA LEU A 147 73.74 -15.89 29.48
C LEU A 147 75.09 -15.49 28.89
N GLN A 148 75.09 -14.83 27.72
CA GLN A 148 76.32 -14.34 27.10
C GLN A 148 77.02 -13.28 27.97
N THR A 149 76.23 -12.37 28.57
CA THR A 149 76.74 -11.33 29.46
C THR A 149 77.35 -11.95 30.72
N MET A 150 76.68 -12.94 31.33
CA MET A 150 77.19 -13.65 32.50
C MET A 150 78.48 -14.41 32.21
N ARG A 151 78.58 -15.10 31.07
CA ARG A 151 79.83 -15.77 30.64
C ARG A 151 80.98 -14.78 30.42
N ARG A 152 80.69 -13.60 29.87
CA ARG A 152 81.70 -12.55 29.69
C ARG A 152 82.21 -12.03 31.04
N LEU A 153 81.30 -11.76 31.98
CA LEU A 153 81.64 -11.33 33.33
C LEU A 153 82.46 -12.39 34.08
N GLU A 154 82.09 -13.67 33.97
CA GLU A 154 82.84 -14.79 34.53
C GLU A 154 84.28 -14.80 34.00
N THR A 155 84.44 -14.67 32.68
CA THR A 155 85.77 -14.63 32.05
C THR A 155 86.60 -13.45 32.55
N GLN A 156 85.98 -12.26 32.67
CA GLN A 156 86.65 -11.07 33.19
C GLN A 156 87.09 -11.23 34.66
N LEU A 157 86.24 -11.79 35.50
CA LEU A 157 86.55 -12.06 36.91
C LEU A 157 87.67 -13.10 37.05
N ASN A 158 87.65 -14.19 36.27
CA ASN A 158 88.71 -15.19 36.26
C ASN A 158 90.07 -14.58 35.87
N ASN A 159 90.08 -13.72 34.85
CA ASN A 159 91.30 -13.01 34.46
C ASN A 159 91.81 -12.09 35.56
N PHE A 160 90.93 -11.38 36.25
CA PHE A 160 91.28 -10.52 37.38
C PHE A 160 91.84 -11.34 38.56
N LEU A 161 91.18 -12.44 38.94
CA LEU A 161 91.66 -13.34 39.99
C LEU A 161 93.04 -13.92 39.66
N ASN A 162 93.28 -14.31 38.41
CA ASN A 162 94.59 -14.80 37.97
C ASN A 162 95.67 -13.70 38.05
N ALA A 163 95.33 -12.45 37.70
CA ALA A 163 96.25 -11.32 37.84
C ALA A 163 96.59 -11.04 39.33
N VAL A 164 95.58 -11.07 40.21
CA VAL A 164 95.79 -10.91 41.66
C VAL A 164 96.65 -12.03 42.22
N ARG A 165 96.40 -13.30 41.87
CA ARG A 165 97.24 -14.44 42.29
C ARG A 165 98.70 -14.26 41.89
N LYS A 166 98.97 -13.92 40.62
CA LYS A 166 100.34 -13.63 40.14
C LYS A 166 100.97 -12.46 40.90
N GLY A 167 100.19 -11.44 41.25
CA GLY A 167 100.63 -10.31 42.08
C GLY A 167 101.03 -10.74 43.50
N ILE A 168 100.28 -11.64 44.12
CA ILE A 168 100.60 -12.20 45.45
C ILE A 168 101.88 -13.05 45.37
N GLU A 169 101.98 -13.98 44.41
CA GLU A 169 103.16 -14.85 44.25
C GLU A 169 104.47 -14.04 44.07
N THR A 170 104.41 -12.94 43.31
CA THR A 170 105.58 -12.06 43.09
C THR A 170 105.99 -11.25 44.31
N MET A 171 105.09 -11.02 45.26
CA MET A 171 105.39 -10.35 46.54
C MET A 171 105.94 -11.34 47.56
N GLU A 172 105.37 -12.55 47.64
CA GLU A 172 105.86 -13.61 48.53
C GLU A 172 107.27 -14.08 48.11
N GLY A 173 107.55 -14.18 46.81
CA GLY A 173 108.88 -14.49 46.29
C GLY A 173 109.96 -13.41 46.51
N ARG A 174 109.57 -12.20 46.95
CA ARG A 174 110.49 -11.11 47.32
C ARG A 174 110.78 -11.04 48.83
N GLY A 175 110.13 -11.89 49.63
CA GLY A 175 110.29 -11.95 51.10
C GLY A 175 111.38 -12.89 51.61
N HIS A 176 112.18 -13.48 50.72
CA HIS A 176 113.39 -14.27 51.03
C HIS A 176 114.62 -13.60 50.42
#